data_AF-A0AAD9TWG8-F1
#
_entry.id   AF-A0AAD9TWG8-F1
#
_cell.length_a   1.000
_cell.length_b   1.000
_cell.length_c   1.000
_cell.angle_alpha   90.00
_cell.angle_beta   90.00
_cell.angle_gamma   90.00
#
_symmetry.space_group_name_H-M   'P 1'
#
loop_
_entity.id
_entity.type
_entity.pdbx_description
1 polymer ?
#
loop_
_entity_poly.entity_id
_entity_poly.type
_entity_poly.pdbx_seq_one_letter_code
_entity_poly.pdbx_strand_id
1 'polypeptide(L)'
;MKTNIKCRVSDEDIDHVFRSCSVSCRIWEDICKDITKSNSFKTEWSSWLWENLNCNTLLLGQIPGHLLFAVTLWFIWKWRCEKVFNLRFLFPSCPSKSIMKYVKEWLDANVIGKSSTVKESRFISWSRPPLDWVKLNEDGS
;
A
#
# COMPACT_ATOMS: atom_id res chain seq x y z
N MET A 1 16.00 -19.19 4.16
CA MET A 1 16.88 -18.01 4.42
C MET A 1 15.98 -16.88 4.90
N LYS A 2 16.15 -16.39 6.14
CA LYS A 2 15.26 -15.37 6.73
C LYS A 2 15.65 -13.98 6.19
N THR A 3 14.90 -13.43 5.25
CA THR A 3 15.08 -12.06 4.79
C THR A 3 14.60 -11.09 5.89
N ASN A 4 15.53 -10.30 6.40
CA ASN A 4 15.31 -9.33 7.48
C ASN A 4 14.86 -8.00 6.85
N ILE A 5 13.94 -7.27 7.49
CA ILE A 5 13.42 -5.99 6.99
C ILE A 5 14.19 -4.77 7.48
N LYS A 6 14.93 -4.93 8.59
CA LYS A 6 15.86 -3.94 9.08
C LYS A 6 17.26 -4.39 8.70
N CYS A 7 18.08 -3.49 8.14
CA CYS A 7 19.48 -3.77 7.87
C CYS A 7 20.31 -3.85 9.18
N ARG A 8 19.85 -3.21 10.27
CA ARG A 8 20.57 -3.05 11.55
C ARG A 8 21.90 -2.29 11.43
N VAL A 9 22.09 -1.54 10.35
CA VAL A 9 23.35 -0.84 10.03
C VAL A 9 23.35 0.63 10.44
N SER A 10 22.18 1.27 10.50
CA SER A 10 22.03 2.68 10.88
C SER A 10 20.74 2.91 11.66
N ASP A 11 20.65 4.10 12.28
CA ASP A 11 19.40 4.60 12.83
C ASP A 11 18.35 4.75 11.73
N GLU A 12 17.09 4.56 12.12
CA GLU A 12 15.97 4.56 11.19
C GLU A 12 15.36 5.95 11.09
N ASP A 13 15.72 6.68 10.05
CA ASP A 13 14.97 7.85 9.60
C ASP A 13 14.01 7.48 8.45
N ILE A 14 13.20 8.45 8.02
CA ILE A 14 12.21 8.22 6.96
C ILE A 14 12.86 7.79 5.64
N ASP A 15 14.00 8.38 5.29
CA ASP A 15 14.73 8.05 4.07
C ASP A 15 15.27 6.62 4.11
N HIS A 16 15.88 6.25 5.22
CA HIS A 16 16.41 4.93 5.46
C HIS A 16 15.31 3.88 5.35
N VAL A 17 14.20 4.08 6.05
CA VAL A 17 13.08 3.13 6.05
C VAL A 17 12.55 2.88 4.65
N PHE A 18 12.37 3.93 3.85
CA PHE A 18 11.63 3.81 2.59
C PHE A 18 12.52 3.69 1.35
N ARG A 19 13.78 4.12 1.42
CA ARG A 19 14.64 4.25 0.25
C ARG A 19 16.03 3.66 0.48
N SER A 20 16.83 4.22 1.40
CA SER A 20 18.28 3.92 1.47
C SER A 20 18.62 2.64 2.26
N CYS A 21 17.68 2.04 2.99
CA CYS A 21 17.88 0.71 3.56
C CYS A 21 18.07 -0.34 2.47
N SER A 22 19.04 -1.24 2.64
CA SER A 22 19.32 -2.33 1.69
C SER A 22 18.11 -3.22 1.38
N VAL A 23 17.16 -3.33 2.32
CA VAL A 23 15.92 -4.09 2.14
C VAL A 23 14.99 -3.34 1.21
N SER A 24 14.76 -2.07 1.49
CA SER A 24 13.90 -1.19 0.69
C SER A 24 14.46 -1.00 -0.72
N CYS A 25 15.78 -0.79 -0.87
CA CYS A 25 16.46 -0.79 -2.17
C CYS A 25 16.14 -2.05 -2.98
N ARG A 26 16.27 -3.24 -2.39
CA ARG A 26 15.98 -4.50 -3.09
C ARG A 26 14.51 -4.62 -3.50
N ILE A 27 13.58 -4.13 -2.68
CA ILE A 27 12.16 -4.09 -3.03
C ILE A 27 11.96 -3.19 -4.26
N TRP A 28 12.57 -2.01 -4.29
CA TRP A 28 12.49 -1.10 -5.44
C TRP A 28 13.12 -1.70 -6.70
N GLU A 29 14.30 -2.33 -6.58
CA GLU A 29 14.98 -2.99 -7.70
C GLU A 29 14.17 -4.15 -8.30
N ASP A 30 13.46 -4.91 -7.45
CA ASP A 30 12.63 -6.04 -7.85
C ASP A 30 11.30 -5.59 -8.49
N ILE A 31 10.78 -4.43 -8.09
CA ILE A 31 9.52 -3.88 -8.62
C ILE A 31 9.74 -3.09 -9.90
N CYS A 32 10.63 -2.11 -9.88
CA CYS A 32 10.85 -1.21 -11.00
C CYS A 32 12.24 -0.57 -10.91
N LYS A 33 13.17 -1.11 -11.70
CA LYS A 33 14.56 -0.61 -11.79
C LYS A 33 14.62 0.86 -12.20
N ASP A 34 13.64 1.37 -12.94
CA ASP A 34 13.62 2.76 -13.40
C ASP A 34 13.52 3.74 -12.23
N ILE A 35 12.82 3.37 -11.14
CA ILE A 35 12.73 4.18 -9.91
C ILE A 35 14.09 4.28 -9.22
N THR A 36 14.87 3.19 -9.19
CA THR A 36 16.21 3.18 -8.56
C THR A 36 17.29 3.83 -9.42
N LYS A 37 17.12 3.83 -10.74
CA LYS A 37 18.07 4.40 -11.70
C LYS A 37 17.79 5.87 -12.00
N SER A 38 16.64 6.40 -11.59
CA SER A 38 16.31 7.80 -11.79
C SER A 38 17.31 8.69 -11.05
N ASN A 39 17.57 9.87 -11.62
CA ASN A 39 18.38 10.88 -10.93
C ASN A 39 17.75 11.30 -9.60
N SER A 40 16.42 11.23 -9.50
CA SER A 40 15.66 11.56 -8.30
C SER A 40 15.92 10.61 -7.15
N PHE A 41 16.39 9.38 -7.39
CA PHE A 41 16.69 8.44 -6.30
C PHE A 41 17.76 8.96 -5.33
N LYS A 42 18.60 9.90 -5.76
CA LYS A 42 19.66 10.53 -4.95
C LYS A 42 19.29 11.92 -4.42
N THR A 43 18.12 12.44 -4.73
CA THR A 43 17.69 13.77 -4.24
C THR A 43 17.22 13.68 -2.79
N GLU A 44 16.89 14.82 -2.18
CA GLU A 44 16.27 14.84 -0.85
C GLU A 44 15.00 13.97 -0.83
N TRP A 45 14.72 13.36 0.32
CA TRP A 45 13.53 12.53 0.53
C TRP A 45 12.25 13.19 0.00
N SER A 46 12.02 14.46 0.34
CA SER A 46 10.84 15.23 -0.04
C SER A 46 10.70 15.37 -1.56
N SER A 47 11.81 15.68 -2.25
CA SER A 47 11.85 15.81 -3.72
C SER A 47 11.58 14.47 -4.39
N TRP A 48 12.23 13.40 -3.93
CA TRP A 48 12.04 12.06 -4.48
C TRP A 48 10.60 11.56 -4.30
N LEU A 49 10.02 11.79 -3.12
CA LEU A 49 8.63 11.47 -2.83
C LEU A 49 7.69 12.23 -3.77
N TRP A 50 7.88 13.55 -3.90
CA TRP A 50 7.02 14.40 -4.71
C TRP A 50 7.09 14.04 -6.20
N GLU A 51 8.28 13.84 -6.75
CA GLU A 51 8.46 13.51 -8.17
C GLU A 51 7.79 12.19 -8.54
N ASN A 52 7.94 11.15 -7.70
CA ASN A 52 7.37 9.84 -8.00
C ASN A 52 5.86 9.80 -7.78
N LEU A 53 5.32 10.52 -6.80
CA LEU A 53 3.86 10.65 -6.61
C LEU A 53 3.17 11.46 -7.70
N ASN A 54 3.91 12.34 -8.39
CA ASN A 54 3.42 13.07 -9.56
C ASN A 54 3.79 12.42 -10.89
N CYS A 55 4.34 11.20 -10.87
CA CYS A 55 4.68 10.46 -12.07
C CYS A 55 3.41 9.95 -12.77
N ASN A 56 3.05 10.61 -13.86
CA ASN A 56 1.93 10.23 -14.72
C ASN A 56 2.33 9.23 -15.82
N THR A 57 3.61 8.87 -15.89
CA THR A 57 4.11 7.88 -16.85
C THR A 57 3.65 6.48 -16.47
N LEU A 58 3.30 5.68 -17.46
CA LEU A 58 3.03 4.26 -17.27
C LEU A 58 4.34 3.51 -17.05
N LEU A 59 4.43 2.80 -15.94
CA LEU A 59 5.49 1.85 -15.63
C LEU A 59 5.00 0.43 -15.93
N LEU A 60 5.94 -0.46 -16.24
CA LEU A 60 5.66 -1.88 -16.50
C LEU A 60 4.55 -2.08 -17.57
N GLY A 61 4.56 -1.21 -18.59
CA GLY A 61 3.68 -1.24 -19.76
C GLY A 61 2.28 -0.64 -19.57
N GLN A 62 1.71 -0.66 -18.36
CA GLN A 62 0.30 -0.30 -18.18
C GLN A 62 -0.08 0.23 -16.79
N ILE A 63 0.87 0.35 -15.87
CA ILE A 63 0.58 0.72 -14.48
C ILE A 63 0.92 2.20 -14.27
N PRO A 64 0.00 3.04 -13.78
CA PRO A 64 0.32 4.41 -13.43
C PRO A 64 1.48 4.46 -12.42
N GLY A 65 2.55 5.19 -12.75
CA GLY A 65 3.78 5.19 -11.95
C GLY A 65 3.58 5.63 -10.50
N HIS A 66 2.80 6.69 -10.29
CA HIS A 66 2.43 7.16 -8.95
C HIS A 66 1.70 6.10 -8.12
N LEU A 67 0.84 5.28 -8.73
CA LEU A 67 0.11 4.21 -8.04
C LEU A 67 1.09 3.11 -7.60
N LEU A 68 1.95 2.65 -8.51
CA LEU A 68 2.95 1.63 -8.20
C LEU A 68 3.87 2.11 -7.08
N PHE A 69 4.29 3.36 -7.13
CA PHE A 69 5.13 3.99 -6.14
C PHE A 69 4.46 4.08 -4.77
N ALA A 70 3.24 4.65 -4.71
CA ALA A 70 2.49 4.80 -3.47
C ALA A 70 2.18 3.46 -2.79
N VAL A 71 1.76 2.45 -3.58
CA VAL A 71 1.51 1.10 -3.06
C VAL A 71 2.81 0.48 -2.53
N THR A 72 3.93 0.67 -3.22
CA THR A 72 5.22 0.14 -2.75
C THR A 72 5.63 0.75 -1.42
N LEU A 73 5.52 2.08 -1.25
CA LEU A 73 5.76 2.74 0.03
C LEU A 73 4.86 2.17 1.14
N TRP A 74 3.57 2.00 0.86
CA TRP A 74 2.62 1.42 1.80
C TRP A 74 3.05 0.02 2.26
N PHE A 75 3.47 -0.85 1.34
CA PHE A 75 3.91 -2.20 1.70
C PHE A 75 5.22 -2.20 2.51
N ILE A 76 6.18 -1.34 2.17
CA ILE A 76 7.41 -1.17 2.95
C ILE A 76 7.07 -0.79 4.39
N TRP A 77 6.20 0.21 4.59
CA TRP A 77 5.74 0.62 5.91
C TRP A 77 5.00 -0.51 6.63
N LYS A 78 4.03 -1.15 5.95
CA LYS A 78 3.21 -2.23 6.51
C LYS A 78 4.07 -3.37 7.01
N TRP A 79 4.99 -3.87 6.18
CA TRP A 79 5.83 -5.00 6.58
C TRP A 79 6.84 -4.62 7.68
N ARG A 80 7.30 -3.36 7.72
CA ARG A 80 8.07 -2.84 8.85
C ARG A 80 7.25 -2.89 10.13
N CYS A 81 6.03 -2.36 10.12
CA CYS A 81 5.15 -2.36 11.29
C CYS A 81 4.85 -3.78 11.76
N GLU A 82 4.47 -4.68 10.85
CA GLU A 82 4.30 -6.09 11.16
C GLU A 82 5.55 -6.69 11.79
N LYS A 83 6.75 -6.38 11.27
CA LYS A 83 7.98 -6.91 11.85
C LYS A 83 8.24 -6.44 13.28
N VAL A 84 7.83 -5.22 13.62
CA VAL A 84 8.01 -4.62 14.95
C VAL A 84 6.97 -5.16 15.94
N PHE A 85 5.70 -5.21 15.53
CA PHE A 85 4.58 -5.50 16.43
C PHE A 85 4.12 -6.96 16.41
N ASN A 86 4.48 -7.73 15.39
CA ASN A 86 4.07 -9.12 15.23
C ASN A 86 5.29 -10.05 15.22
N LEU A 87 5.55 -10.69 16.37
CA LEU A 87 6.67 -11.61 16.56
C LEU A 87 6.65 -12.83 15.62
N ARG A 88 5.47 -13.17 15.08
CA ARG A 88 5.27 -14.30 14.15
C ARG A 88 5.31 -13.88 12.68
N PHE A 89 5.50 -12.58 12.40
CA PHE A 89 5.54 -12.10 11.04
C PHE A 89 6.72 -12.66 10.25
N LEU A 90 6.40 -13.23 9.09
CA LEU A 90 7.35 -13.70 8.09
C LEU A 90 7.30 -12.75 6.90
N PHE A 91 8.46 -12.18 6.57
CA PHE A 91 8.58 -11.35 5.39
C PHE A 91 8.31 -12.17 4.12
N PRO A 92 7.53 -11.66 3.15
CA PRO A 92 7.25 -12.39 1.92
C PRO A 92 8.53 -12.78 1.18
N SER A 93 8.58 -14.02 0.69
CA SER A 93 9.73 -14.49 -0.10
C SER A 93 9.84 -13.79 -1.46
N CYS A 94 8.73 -13.27 -1.98
CA CYS A 94 8.69 -12.48 -3.21
C CYS A 94 7.84 -11.20 -2.99
N PRO A 95 8.46 -10.12 -2.50
CA PRO A 95 7.79 -8.86 -2.20
C PRO A 95 7.09 -8.26 -3.43
N SER A 96 7.75 -8.25 -4.59
CA SER A 96 7.19 -7.73 -5.85
C SER A 96 5.88 -8.39 -6.22
N LYS A 97 5.75 -9.72 -6.10
CA LYS A 97 4.49 -10.44 -6.37
C LYS A 97 3.34 -9.96 -5.49
N SER A 98 3.62 -9.68 -4.21
CA SER A 98 2.59 -9.21 -3.26
C SER A 98 2.10 -7.80 -3.63
N ILE A 99 3.04 -6.92 -3.96
CA ILE A 99 2.76 -5.54 -4.35
C ILE A 99 2.03 -5.50 -5.70
N MET A 100 2.54 -6.21 -6.71
CA MET A 100 1.94 -6.26 -8.04
C MET A 100 0.54 -6.88 -8.03
N LYS A 101 0.31 -7.89 -7.18
CA LYS A 101 -1.03 -8.44 -6.97
C LYS A 101 -1.97 -7.37 -6.43
N TYR A 102 -1.57 -6.64 -5.39
CA TYR A 102 -2.38 -5.57 -4.82
C TYR A 102 -2.66 -4.44 -5.83
N VAL A 103 -1.66 -4.03 -6.60
CA VAL A 103 -1.84 -3.00 -7.65
C VAL A 103 -2.87 -3.46 -8.68
N LYS A 104 -2.80 -4.71 -9.14
CA LYS A 104 -3.78 -5.26 -10.09
C LYS A 104 -5.18 -5.31 -9.48
N GLU A 105 -5.34 -5.86 -8.28
CA GLU A 105 -6.62 -5.90 -7.58
C GLU A 105 -7.21 -4.50 -7.38
N TRP A 106 -6.36 -3.51 -7.05
CA TRP A 106 -6.77 -2.12 -6.92
C TRP A 106 -7.24 -1.54 -8.25
N LEU A 107 -6.50 -1.76 -9.34
CA LEU A 107 -6.90 -1.33 -10.67
C LEU A 107 -8.22 -1.98 -11.07
N ASP A 108 -8.35 -3.31 -10.93
CA ASP A 108 -9.56 -4.06 -11.27
C ASP A 108 -10.79 -3.59 -10.48
N ALA A 109 -10.62 -3.28 -9.18
CA ALA A 109 -11.69 -2.77 -8.33
C ALA A 109 -12.09 -1.32 -8.66
N ASN A 110 -11.15 -0.52 -9.19
CA ASN A 110 -11.38 0.87 -9.59
C ASN A 110 -11.69 1.03 -11.08
N VAL A 111 -11.61 -0.04 -11.88
CA VAL A 111 -12.30 -0.08 -13.16
C VAL A 111 -13.77 0.13 -12.81
N ILE A 112 -14.27 1.32 -13.14
CA ILE A 112 -15.69 1.62 -13.11
C ILE A 112 -16.30 0.66 -14.13
N GLY A 113 -16.62 -0.54 -13.67
CA GLY A 113 -17.62 -1.34 -14.31
C GLY A 113 -18.81 -0.43 -14.45
N LYS A 114 -19.36 -0.33 -15.66
CA LYS A 114 -20.74 0.09 -15.88
C LYS A 114 -21.64 -0.93 -15.18
N SER A 115 -21.51 -1.04 -13.87
CA SER A 115 -22.41 -1.76 -13.01
C SER A 115 -23.68 -0.97 -13.12
N SER A 116 -24.57 -1.47 -13.97
CA SER A 116 -25.98 -1.11 -14.05
C SER A 116 -26.73 -1.46 -12.76
N THR A 117 -26.04 -1.50 -11.62
CA THR A 117 -26.69 -1.54 -10.32
C THR A 117 -27.26 -0.16 -10.10
N VAL A 118 -28.55 -0.03 -10.40
CA VAL A 118 -29.35 1.13 -10.09
C VAL A 118 -29.14 1.44 -8.61
N LYS A 119 -28.46 2.54 -8.31
CA LYS A 119 -28.40 3.08 -6.96
C LYS A 119 -29.79 3.60 -6.62
N GLU A 120 -30.57 2.83 -5.89
CA GLU A 120 -31.87 3.26 -5.38
C GLU A 120 -31.68 3.90 -4.01
N SER A 121 -32.04 5.18 -3.88
CA SER A 121 -32.16 5.82 -2.56
C SER A 121 -33.43 5.32 -1.89
N ARG A 122 -33.28 4.50 -0.85
CA ARG A 122 -34.40 4.09 0.01
C ARG A 122 -34.44 4.97 1.25
N PHE A 123 -35.59 5.56 1.52
CA PHE A 123 -35.86 6.14 2.83
C PHE A 123 -35.97 5.01 3.85
N ILE A 124 -34.96 4.87 4.71
CA ILE A 124 -34.98 3.95 5.84
C ILE A 124 -35.49 4.75 7.03
N SER A 125 -36.76 4.57 7.38
CA SER A 125 -37.32 5.06 8.65
C SER A 125 -37.23 3.96 9.70
N TRP A 126 -37.15 4.37 10.96
CA TRP A 126 -37.21 3.44 12.07
C TRP A 126 -38.64 2.88 12.21
N SER A 127 -38.77 1.56 12.18
CA SER A 127 -39.99 0.88 12.59
C SER A 127 -39.79 0.25 13.97
N ARG A 128 -40.84 0.31 14.80
CA ARG A 128 -40.84 -0.34 16.11
C ARG A 128 -40.68 -1.86 15.92
N PRO A 129 -39.80 -2.53 16.70
CA PRO A 129 -39.72 -3.98 16.69
C PRO A 129 -41.06 -4.65 17.04
N PRO A 130 -41.31 -5.88 16.57
CA PRO A 130 -42.48 -6.66 16.97
C PRO A 130 -42.61 -6.81 18.49
N LEU A 131 -43.80 -7.21 18.96
CA LEU A 131 -43.94 -7.66 20.35
C LEU A 131 -42.95 -8.80 20.63
N ASP A 132 -42.39 -8.79 21.84
CA ASP A 132 -41.34 -9.71 22.34
C ASP A 132 -39.94 -9.53 21.74
N TRP A 133 -39.68 -8.45 20.99
CA TRP A 133 -38.33 -8.09 20.51
C TRP A 133 -37.78 -6.87 21.25
N VAL A 134 -36.50 -6.94 21.62
CA VAL A 134 -35.74 -5.82 22.20
C VAL A 134 -34.64 -5.42 21.22
N LYS A 135 -34.53 -4.11 20.95
CA LYS A 135 -33.42 -3.56 20.17
C LYS A 135 -32.35 -3.06 21.14
N LEU A 136 -31.18 -3.69 21.11
CA LEU A 136 -29.98 -3.22 21.79
C LEU A 136 -29.15 -2.37 20.82
N ASN A 137 -28.84 -1.14 21.20
CA ASN A 137 -27.82 -0.33 20.51
C ASN A 137 -26.58 -0.30 21.41
N GLU A 138 -25.40 -0.54 20.84
CA GLU A 138 -24.13 -0.27 21.49
C GLU A 138 -23.39 0.78 20.67
N ASP A 139 -22.99 1.88 21.31
CA ASP A 139 -22.09 2.89 20.77
C ASP A 139 -20.74 2.79 21.48
N GLY A 140 -19.66 2.75 20.69
CA GLY A 140 -18.29 2.71 21.20
C GLY A 140 -17.75 4.12 21.44
N SER A 141 -17.03 4.30 22.55
CA SER A 141 -16.33 5.54 22.90
C SER A 141 -14.83 5.45 22.68
#